data_AF-A0A259J9X4-F1
#
_entry.id   AF-A0A259J9X4-F1
#
_cell.length_a   1.000
_cell.length_b   1.000
_cell.length_c   1.000
_cell.angle_alpha   90.00
_cell.angle_beta   90.00
_cell.angle_gamma   90.00
#
_symmetry.space_group_name_H-M   'P 1'
#
loop_
_entity.id
_entity.type
_entity.pdbx_description
1 polymer ?
#
loop_
_entity_poly.entity_id
_entity_poly.type
_entity_poly.pdbx_seq_one_letter_code
_entity_poly.pdbx_strand_id
1 'polypeptide(L)' 'YWEPAKWVARLRALATSDAPLLLRTNMEAGHGGAAGRFDRLDEVALTYVFALSLTDPARA' A
#
# COMPACT_ATOMS: atom_id res chain seq x y z
N TYR A 1 -10.02 6.15 6.14
CA TYR A 1 -8.64 6.19 6.68
C TYR A 1 -8.51 5.50 8.05
N TRP A 2 -9.43 5.73 8.99
CA TRP A 2 -9.32 5.22 10.37
C TRP A 2 -9.41 3.70 10.53
N GLU A 3 -10.41 3.08 9.93
CA GLU A 3 -10.59 1.61 9.99
C GLU A 3 -9.40 0.84 9.42
N PRO A 4 -8.85 1.16 8.22
CA PRO A 4 -7.66 0.47 7.72
C PRO A 4 -6.43 0.73 8.59
N ALA A 5 -6.30 1.90 9.23
CA ALA A 5 -5.22 2.17 10.18
C ALA A 5 -5.29 1.26 11.42
N LYS A 6 -6.47 1.10 12.02
CA LYS A 6 -6.68 0.14 13.13
C LYS A 6 -6.39 -1.29 12.72
N TRP A 7 -6.84 -1.68 11.53
CA TRP A 7 -6.63 -3.02 11.01
C TRP A 7 -5.15 -3.33 10.82
N VAL A 8 -4.41 -2.43 10.16
CA VAL A 8 -2.97 -2.59 9.93
C VAL A 8 -2.19 -2.59 11.25
N ALA A 9 -2.57 -1.76 12.23
CA ALA A 9 -1.98 -1.82 13.56
C ALA A 9 -2.18 -3.18 14.24
N ARG A 10 -3.38 -3.75 14.16
CA ARG A 10 -3.67 -5.10 14.68
C ARG A 10 -2.88 -6.17 13.94
N LEU A 11 -2.80 -6.11 12.62
CA LEU A 11 -2.02 -7.07 11.83
C LEU A 11 -0.54 -7.06 12.19
N ARG A 12 0.06 -5.88 12.39
CA ARG A 12 1.46 -5.76 12.84
C ARG A 12 1.68 -6.35 14.22
N ALA A 13 0.76 -6.13 15.15
CA ALA A 13 0.84 -6.71 16.49
C ALA A 13 0.72 -8.24 16.52
N LEU A 14 0.07 -8.83 15.50
CA LEU A 14 -0.15 -10.27 15.38
C LEU A 14 0.73 -10.92 14.30
N ALA A 15 1.68 -10.18 13.73
CA ALA A 15 2.51 -10.68 12.63
C ALA A 15 3.37 -11.87 13.10
N THR A 16 3.42 -12.92 12.28
CA THR A 16 4.21 -14.13 12.52
C THR A 16 5.45 -14.22 11.62
N SER A 17 5.67 -13.22 10.77
CA SER A 17 6.83 -13.11 9.88
C SER A 17 7.26 -11.66 9.75
N ASP A 18 8.48 -11.46 9.26
CA ASP A 18 9.07 -10.15 8.99
C ASP A 18 8.70 -9.61 7.59
N ALA A 19 7.69 -10.18 6.95
CA ALA A 19 7.24 -9.73 5.64
C ALA A 19 6.74 -8.27 5.70
N PRO A 20 7.09 -7.41 4.72
CA PRO A 20 6.65 -6.02 4.71
C PRO A 20 5.12 -5.86 4.76
N LEU A 21 4.63 -5.09 5.72
CA LEU A 21 3.21 -4.80 5.91
C LEU A 21 2.97 -3.28 5.98
N LEU A 22 2.46 -2.71 4.90
CA LEU A 22 2.32 -1.27 4.69
C LEU A 22 0.85 -0.84 4.61
N LEU A 23 0.57 0.36 5.14
CA LEU A 23 -0.65 1.11 4.88
C LEU A 23 -0.27 2.41 4.19
N ARG A 24 -0.74 2.61 2.96
CA ARG A 24 -0.67 3.89 2.28
C ARG A 24 -2.07 4.48 2.21
N THR A 25 -2.21 5.74 2.58
CA THR A 25 -3.45 6.52 2.41
C THR A 25 -3.12 7.71 1.53
N ASN A 26 -3.80 7.83 0.39
CA ASN A 26 -3.75 9.05 -0.40
C ASN A 26 -4.69 10.07 0.22
N MET A 27 -4.12 11.13 0.82
CA MET A 27 -4.89 12.18 1.52
C MET A 27 -5.47 13.23 0.57
N GLU A 28 -5.11 13.18 -0.71
CA GLU A 28 -5.61 14.09 -1.77
C GLU A 28 -6.75 13.46 -2.58
N ALA A 29 -7.04 12.18 -2.35
CA ALA A 29 -8.03 11.39 -3.08
C ALA A 29 -9.31 11.14 -2.27
N GLY A 30 -10.45 11.06 -2.97
CA GLY A 30 -11.73 10.63 -2.41
C GLY A 30 -11.97 9.12 -2.56
N HIS A 31 -13.20 8.67 -2.33
CA HIS A 31 -13.57 7.25 -2.47
C HIS A 31 -13.30 6.69 -3.88
N GLY A 32 -13.44 7.53 -4.92
CA GLY A 32 -13.16 7.16 -6.32
C GLY A 32 -11.68 7.22 -6.72
N GLY A 33 -10.78 7.58 -5.80
CA GLY A 33 -9.38 7.88 -6.10
C GLY A 33 -9.15 9.36 -6.44
N ALA A 34 -7.95 9.65 -6.93
CA ALA A 34 -7.57 10.99 -7.38
C ALA A 34 -8.31 11.35 -8.68
N ALA A 35 -8.65 12.63 -8.84
CA ALA A 35 -9.54 13.11 -9.90
C ALA A 35 -8.85 13.33 -11.25
N GLY A 36 -7.51 13.44 -11.27
CA GLY A 36 -6.77 13.63 -12.52
C GLY A 36 -6.83 12.41 -13.42
N ARG A 37 -6.86 12.65 -14.73
CA ARG A 37 -6.96 11.61 -15.76
C ARG A 37 -5.91 10.52 -15.61
N PHE A 38 -4.71 10.88 -15.17
CA PHE A 38 -3.55 10.00 -15.08
C PHE A 38 -3.13 9.67 -13.65
N ASP A 39 -3.65 10.34 -12.62
CA ASP A 39 -3.26 10.14 -11.21
C ASP A 39 -3.53 8.70 -10.74
N ARG A 40 -4.52 8.03 -11.32
CA ARG A 40 -4.78 6.60 -11.06
C ARG A 40 -3.59 5.72 -11.45
N LEU A 41 -2.78 6.13 -12.43
CA LEU A 41 -1.60 5.36 -12.84
C LEU A 41 -0.54 5.32 -11.75
N ASP A 42 -0.42 6.37 -10.92
CA ASP A 42 0.53 6.39 -9.80
C ASP A 42 0.12 5.39 -8.71
N GLU A 43 -1.19 5.30 -8.41
CA GLU A 43 -1.74 4.29 -7.49
C GLU A 43 -1.48 2.86 -7.97
N VAL A 44 -1.65 2.63 -9.28
CA VAL A 44 -1.34 1.35 -9.93
C VAL A 44 0.15 1.06 -9.83
N ALA A 45 1.01 2.00 -10.26
CA ALA A 45 2.45 1.85 -10.25
C ALA A 45 2.98 1.50 -8.86
N LEU A 46 2.49 2.15 -7.81
CA LEU A 46 2.88 1.86 -6.42
C LEU A 46 2.52 0.44 -5.98
N THR A 47 1.37 -0.06 -6.40
CA THR A 47 0.95 -1.44 -6.11
C THR A 47 1.85 -2.44 -6.82
N TYR A 48 2.18 -2.20 -8.09
CA TYR A 48 3.09 -3.05 -8.87
C TYR A 48 4.51 -3.01 -8.33
N VAL A 49 5.04 -1.83 -8.00
CA VAL A 49 6.38 -1.69 -7.41
C VAL A 49 6.47 -2.44 -6.09
N PHE A 50 5.46 -2.36 -5.22
CA PHE A 50 5.43 -3.13 -3.98
C PHE A 50 5.47 -4.64 -4.26
N ALA A 51 4.58 -5.15 -5.13
CA ALA A 51 4.55 -6.56 -5.48
C ALA A 51 5.89 -7.05 -6.07
N LEU A 52 6.44 -6.31 -7.03
CA LEU A 52 7.73 -6.64 -7.65
C LEU A 52 8.88 -6.60 -6.64
N SER A 53 8.88 -5.63 -5.72
CA SER A 53 9.92 -5.53 -4.68
C SER A 53 9.93 -6.72 -3.72
N LEU A 54 8.80 -7.43 -3.56
CA LEU A 54 8.72 -8.65 -2.76
C LEU A 54 9.17 -9.91 -3.52
N THR A 55 9.21 -9.84 -4.85
CA THR A 55 9.54 -10.99 -5.71
C THR A 55 10.90 -10.90 -6.38
N ASP A 56 11.53 -9.72 -6.40
CA ASP A 56 12.82 -9.49 -7.06
C ASP A 56 13.98 -9.92 -6.15
N PRO A 57 14.70 -11.01 -6.47
CA PRO A 57 15.86 -11.44 -5.70
C PRO A 57 17.05 -10.48 -5.80
N ALA A 58 17.07 -9.55 -6.76
CA ALA A 58 18.18 -8.60 -6.94
C ALA A 58 18.14 -7.38 -6.00
N ARG A 59 17.08 -7.25 -5.17
CA ARG A 59 16.91 -6.18 -4.18
C ARG A 59 16.89 -6.65 -2.71
N ALA A 60 17.12 -7.94 -2.47
CA ALA A 60 17.26 -8.51 -1.12
C ALA A 60 18.67 -8.31 -0.54
#